data_AF-A0A4U0V1Q9-F1
#
_entry.id   AF-A0A4U0V1Q9-F1
#
_cell.length_a   1.000
_cell.length_b   1.000
_cell.length_c   1.000
_cell.angle_alpha   90.00
_cell.angle_beta   90.00
_cell.angle_gamma   90.00
#
_symmetry.space_group_name_H-M   'P 1'
#
loop_
_entity.id
_entity.type
_entity.pdbx_description
1 polymer ?
#
loop_
_entity_poly.entity_id
_entity_poly.type
_entity_poly.pdbx_seq_one_letter_code
_entity_poly.pdbx_strand_id
1 'polypeptide(L)'
;MATMLQPVLSWLLPGYNGSPPRTTDSPAALPLRILTHNIRYATSTPFKNEKLWEDRLPLILNELRYNTRFLDSTGPQTSRTTFSSTRVPSGTAFICLQEALHSQPNDILRGLNGDEASSKTSTALPTGPFWAHIGVAREDGAEKGEYSPIIFAVQIFHLLHYETLWLSPTPDRPSLGWDAGSIRIVTIGVFEHRVTRQRIVACNTHLDNDGGQSRKKGVAIILDAIKRIRSEWKSTGPGGSTEEPAVFLAGDFNSFPDQEAYLETAASGLMVDLFRFVEPKKRYGESITFTGFEPHKHKEEQGRIDFIWLGPQGAVQTRRASEKSLNWQVEGYAVLPNLYEDGVFSSDHRCVVGDVVLTS
;
A
#
# COMPACT_ATOMS: atom_id res chain seq x y z
N MET A 1 32.26 -15.74 14.63
CA MET A 1 32.25 -17.08 13.99
C MET A 1 31.73 -16.85 12.57
N ALA A 2 32.54 -16.62 11.52
CA ALA A 2 33.35 -17.62 10.78
C ALA A 2 32.56 -18.94 10.64
N THR A 3 32.22 -19.51 9.47
CA THR A 3 32.74 -19.38 8.10
C THR A 3 31.85 -20.25 7.18
N MET A 4 31.85 -19.95 5.87
CA MET A 4 31.68 -20.86 4.71
C MET A 4 30.35 -21.62 4.49
N LEU A 5 29.78 -21.46 3.29
CA LEU A 5 29.73 -22.52 2.25
C LEU A 5 29.01 -22.02 0.96
N GLN A 6 29.80 -21.58 -0.02
CA GLN A 6 29.65 -21.95 -1.44
C GLN A 6 30.83 -22.90 -1.74
N PRO A 7 30.78 -23.85 -2.71
CA PRO A 7 30.25 -23.66 -4.07
C PRO A 7 29.55 -24.90 -4.70
N VAL A 8 28.77 -24.76 -5.79
CA VAL A 8 28.88 -25.53 -7.05
C VAL A 8 27.94 -24.89 -8.10
N LEU A 9 28.48 -24.27 -9.15
CA LEU A 9 28.17 -24.55 -10.57
C LEU A 9 28.82 -23.45 -11.44
N SER A 10 29.98 -23.78 -12.00
CA SER A 10 30.51 -23.14 -13.20
C SER A 10 30.32 -24.12 -14.38
N TRP A 11 30.27 -23.56 -15.59
CA TRP A 11 30.26 -24.19 -16.92
C TRP A 11 28.89 -24.51 -17.54
N LEU A 12 28.38 -23.54 -18.32
CA LEU A 12 28.02 -23.68 -19.74
C LEU A 12 27.72 -22.25 -20.26
N LEU A 13 28.59 -21.70 -21.10
CA LEU A 13 28.35 -20.80 -22.24
C LEU A 13 29.68 -20.11 -22.67
N PRO A 14 30.04 -20.08 -23.96
CA PRO A 14 31.29 -19.49 -24.43
C PRO A 14 31.22 -17.97 -24.59
N GLY A 15 32.34 -17.32 -24.22
CA GLY A 15 32.84 -16.00 -24.64
C GLY A 15 31.86 -14.93 -25.12
N TYR A 16 31.59 -13.95 -24.26
CA TYR A 16 31.13 -12.62 -24.67
C TYR A 16 32.22 -11.59 -24.37
N ASN A 17 33.05 -11.29 -25.36
CA ASN A 17 33.94 -10.12 -25.35
C ASN A 17 33.18 -8.96 -26.01
N GLY A 18 32.32 -8.31 -25.24
CA GLY A 18 31.60 -7.11 -25.65
C GLY A 18 31.83 -6.02 -24.61
N SER A 19 32.41 -4.89 -25.02
CA SER A 19 32.48 -3.68 -24.21
C SER A 19 31.09 -3.33 -23.66
N PRO A 20 30.99 -2.78 -22.43
CA PRO A 20 29.68 -2.44 -21.89
C PRO A 20 29.02 -1.41 -22.81
N PRO A 21 27.74 -1.61 -23.18
CA PRO A 21 27.02 -0.59 -23.92
C PRO A 21 27.01 0.68 -23.07
N ARG A 22 27.37 1.82 -23.65
CA ARG A 22 27.07 3.13 -23.07
C ARG A 22 25.56 3.24 -23.05
N THR A 23 24.94 2.98 -21.91
CA THR A 23 23.52 3.24 -21.75
C THR A 23 23.33 4.70 -21.38
N THR A 24 22.92 5.49 -22.36
CA THR A 24 22.07 6.65 -22.10
C THR A 24 20.66 6.13 -21.76
N ASP A 25 20.52 5.40 -20.65
CA ASP A 25 19.21 4.92 -20.23
C ASP A 25 18.43 6.09 -19.65
N SER A 26 17.22 6.32 -20.16
CA SER A 26 16.24 7.16 -19.48
C SER A 26 15.97 6.61 -18.08
N PRO A 27 15.70 7.47 -17.08
CA PRO A 27 15.42 7.02 -15.72
C PRO A 27 14.28 5.99 -15.71
N ALA A 28 14.43 4.93 -14.93
CA ALA A 28 13.46 3.85 -14.87
C ALA A 28 12.19 4.35 -14.16
N ALA A 29 11.11 4.54 -14.92
CA ALA A 29 9.80 4.87 -14.37
C ALA A 29 9.09 3.61 -13.87
N LEU A 30 8.56 3.66 -12.65
CA LEU A 30 7.79 2.60 -12.02
C LEU A 30 6.39 3.12 -11.68
N PRO A 31 5.38 2.89 -12.55
CA PRO A 31 4.00 3.25 -12.26
C PRO A 31 3.45 2.40 -11.11
N LEU A 32 2.88 3.06 -10.11
CA LEU A 32 2.26 2.45 -8.94
C LEU A 32 0.84 2.97 -8.76
N ARG A 33 -0.06 2.06 -8.41
CA ARG A 33 -1.37 2.37 -7.84
C ARG A 33 -1.39 2.00 -6.36
N ILE A 34 -1.81 2.92 -5.52
CA ILE A 34 -1.95 2.71 -4.08
C ILE A 34 -3.45 2.77 -3.77
N LEU A 35 -3.98 1.70 -3.18
CA LEU A 35 -5.36 1.67 -2.68
C LEU A 35 -5.32 1.69 -1.16
N THR A 36 -6.16 2.50 -0.53
CA THR A 36 -6.49 2.38 0.90
C THR A 36 -7.98 2.22 1.09
N HIS A 37 -8.38 1.24 1.89
CA HIS A 37 -9.78 0.90 2.09
C HIS A 37 -10.00 0.31 3.49
N ASN A 38 -10.70 1.05 4.34
CA ASN A 38 -11.27 0.47 5.54
C ASN A 38 -12.43 -0.42 5.09
N ILE A 39 -12.29 -1.73 5.25
CA ILE A 39 -13.23 -2.72 4.68
C ILE A 39 -14.34 -3.11 5.65
N ARG A 40 -14.40 -2.47 6.83
CA ARG A 40 -15.31 -2.77 7.93
C ARG A 40 -15.17 -4.20 8.44
N TYR A 41 -14.93 -4.36 9.74
CA TYR A 41 -14.79 -5.70 10.32
C TYR A 41 -16.03 -6.59 10.08
N ALA A 42 -15.82 -7.90 10.04
CA ALA A 42 -16.88 -8.88 9.87
C ALA A 42 -17.74 -9.01 11.15
N THR A 43 -18.71 -8.12 11.32
CA THR A 43 -19.66 -8.15 12.45
C THR A 43 -20.63 -9.34 12.38
N SER A 44 -21.02 -9.87 13.53
CA SER A 44 -22.13 -10.83 13.67
C SER A 44 -23.47 -10.15 13.97
N THR A 45 -23.46 -8.85 14.26
CA THR A 45 -24.64 -8.07 14.64
C THR A 45 -24.66 -6.77 13.82
N PRO A 46 -25.03 -6.86 12.53
CA PRO A 46 -25.07 -5.68 11.67
C PRO A 46 -26.11 -4.68 12.15
N PHE A 47 -25.81 -3.39 12.00
CA PHE A 47 -26.80 -2.35 12.18
C PHE A 47 -27.46 -1.96 10.85
N LYS A 48 -28.27 -0.90 10.87
CA LYS A 48 -28.98 -0.40 9.68
C LYS A 48 -28.03 -0.20 8.49
N ASN A 49 -28.41 -0.73 7.33
CA ASN A 49 -27.67 -0.70 6.05
C ASN A 49 -26.35 -1.48 6.03
N GLU A 50 -25.81 -1.89 7.18
CA GLU A 50 -24.67 -2.80 7.25
C GLU A 50 -25.11 -4.21 6.85
N LYS A 51 -24.36 -4.82 5.94
CA LYS A 51 -24.52 -6.23 5.55
C LYS A 51 -23.40 -7.08 6.13
N LEU A 52 -23.66 -8.38 6.24
CA LEU A 52 -22.65 -9.33 6.70
C LEU A 52 -21.47 -9.35 5.73
N TRP A 53 -20.31 -9.79 6.23
CA TRP A 53 -19.10 -9.87 5.41
C TRP A 53 -19.28 -10.67 4.12
N GLU A 54 -20.02 -11.77 4.17
CA GLU A 54 -20.30 -12.62 3.00
C GLU A 54 -21.07 -11.90 1.88
N ASP A 55 -21.95 -10.96 2.23
CA ASP A 55 -22.70 -10.15 1.27
C ASP A 55 -21.82 -9.02 0.70
N ARG A 56 -20.89 -8.48 1.50
CA ARG A 56 -20.02 -7.35 1.13
C ARG A 56 -18.76 -7.78 0.37
N LEU A 57 -18.22 -8.96 0.68
CA LEU A 57 -16.97 -9.47 0.12
C LEU A 57 -16.96 -9.49 -1.42
N PRO A 58 -18.00 -9.97 -2.14
CA PRO A 58 -18.00 -9.95 -3.60
C PRO A 58 -17.82 -8.54 -4.18
N LEU A 59 -18.42 -7.51 -3.56
CA LEU A 59 -18.30 -6.12 -4.00
C LEU A 59 -16.88 -5.60 -3.81
N ILE A 60 -16.30 -5.79 -2.62
CA ILE A 60 -14.91 -5.42 -2.32
C ILE A 60 -13.95 -6.16 -3.26
N LEU A 61 -14.12 -7.47 -3.42
CA LEU A 61 -13.25 -8.28 -4.27
C LEU A 61 -13.30 -7.83 -5.73
N ASN A 62 -14.49 -7.53 -6.24
CA ASN A 62 -14.66 -7.06 -7.62
C ASN A 62 -14.06 -5.67 -7.81
N GLU A 63 -14.19 -4.77 -6.84
CA GLU A 63 -13.52 -3.46 -6.82
C GLU A 63 -11.99 -3.62 -6.89
N LEU A 64 -11.42 -4.44 -6.00
CA LEU A 64 -9.98 -4.69 -5.97
C LEU A 64 -9.49 -5.32 -7.28
N ARG A 65 -10.21 -6.33 -7.79
CA ARG A 65 -9.91 -6.96 -9.09
C ARG A 65 -9.98 -5.96 -10.23
N TYR A 66 -11.02 -5.13 -10.29
CA TYR A 66 -11.19 -4.14 -11.37
C TYR A 66 -10.01 -3.16 -11.39
N ASN A 67 -9.62 -2.67 -10.21
CA ASN A 67 -8.54 -1.69 -10.09
C ASN A 67 -7.14 -2.26 -10.28
N THR A 68 -6.98 -3.59 -10.28
CA THR A 68 -5.67 -4.25 -10.36
C THR A 68 -5.51 -5.21 -11.55
N ARG A 69 -6.58 -5.47 -12.31
CA ARG A 69 -6.64 -6.48 -13.39
C ARG A 69 -5.51 -6.40 -14.41
N PHE A 70 -5.11 -5.19 -14.78
CA PHE A 70 -4.12 -4.93 -15.84
C PHE A 70 -2.75 -4.52 -15.32
N LEU A 71 -2.53 -4.60 -14.00
CA LEU A 71 -1.23 -4.40 -13.40
C LEU A 71 -0.36 -5.64 -13.62
N ASP A 72 0.95 -5.43 -13.82
CA ASP A 72 1.88 -6.32 -14.51
C ASP A 72 1.59 -7.81 -14.33
N SER A 73 0.94 -8.37 -15.35
CA SER A 73 0.70 -9.79 -15.55
C SER A 73 1.93 -10.40 -16.22
N THR A 74 3.07 -10.40 -15.54
CA THR A 74 4.19 -11.28 -15.91
C THR A 74 3.83 -12.70 -15.51
N GLY A 75 2.88 -13.31 -16.23
CA GLY A 75 2.72 -14.75 -16.27
C GLY A 75 4.00 -15.43 -16.76
N PRO A 76 4.19 -16.74 -16.51
CA PRO A 76 5.39 -17.45 -16.89
C PRO A 76 5.62 -17.35 -18.40
N GLN A 77 6.86 -17.03 -18.77
CA GLN A 77 7.31 -16.97 -20.16
C GLN A 77 7.06 -18.31 -20.87
N THR A 78 5.94 -18.41 -21.56
CA THR A 78 5.63 -19.50 -22.50
C THR A 78 5.49 -18.95 -23.92
N SER A 79 6.36 -18.02 -24.31
CA SER A 79 6.62 -17.81 -25.73
C SER A 79 8.07 -17.44 -25.96
N ARG A 80 8.75 -18.35 -26.64
CA ARG A 80 10.16 -18.31 -27.00
C ARG A 80 10.38 -17.47 -28.28
N THR A 81 9.64 -16.38 -28.44
CA THR A 81 9.68 -15.57 -29.67
C THR A 81 9.99 -14.10 -29.37
N THR A 82 11.16 -13.70 -29.86
CA THR A 82 11.64 -12.32 -30.09
C THR A 82 11.79 -11.41 -28.87
N PHE A 83 13.05 -11.26 -28.45
CA PHE A 83 13.54 -10.17 -27.59
C PHE A 83 13.20 -8.81 -28.21
N SER A 84 12.16 -8.14 -27.70
CA SER A 84 12.09 -6.68 -27.72
C SER A 84 12.73 -6.16 -26.44
N SER A 85 13.80 -5.36 -26.59
CA SER A 85 14.64 -4.86 -25.48
C SER A 85 14.05 -3.65 -24.75
N THR A 86 12.77 -3.33 -24.95
CA THR A 86 12.10 -2.20 -24.29
C THR A 86 10.80 -2.67 -23.65
N ARG A 87 10.90 -3.46 -22.58
CA ARG A 87 9.76 -3.67 -21.67
C ARG A 87 9.69 -2.48 -20.71
N VAL A 88 8.85 -1.51 -21.04
CA VAL A 88 8.34 -0.55 -20.04
C VAL A 88 7.65 -1.38 -18.96
N PRO A 89 7.97 -1.20 -17.66
CA PRO A 89 7.25 -1.89 -16.59
C PRO A 89 5.75 -1.64 -16.74
N SER A 90 4.94 -2.70 -16.76
CA SER A 90 3.51 -2.51 -16.54
C SER A 90 3.33 -2.00 -15.11
N GLY A 91 2.32 -1.17 -14.86
CA GLY A 91 2.09 -0.64 -13.51
C GLY A 91 1.87 -1.76 -12.48
N THR A 92 2.07 -1.46 -11.20
CA THR A 92 1.82 -2.40 -10.09
C THR A 92 0.98 -1.73 -9.00
N ALA A 93 0.59 -2.48 -7.95
CA ALA A 93 -0.18 -1.93 -6.85
C ALA A 93 0.19 -2.44 -5.47
N PHE A 94 -0.13 -1.59 -4.48
CA PHE A 94 -0.28 -1.93 -3.08
C PHE A 94 -1.73 -1.71 -2.66
N ILE A 95 -2.29 -2.65 -1.90
CA ILE A 95 -3.64 -2.53 -1.32
C ILE A 95 -3.47 -2.50 0.20
N CYS A 96 -3.85 -1.38 0.82
CA CYS A 96 -3.81 -1.13 2.25
C CYS A 96 -5.22 -1.27 2.81
N LEU A 97 -5.45 -2.19 3.74
CA LEU A 97 -6.77 -2.42 4.34
C LEU A 97 -6.80 -2.03 5.81
N GLN A 98 -7.98 -1.69 6.33
CA GLN A 98 -8.20 -1.44 7.76
C GLN A 98 -9.45 -2.21 8.23
N GLU A 99 -9.55 -2.41 9.55
CA GLU A 99 -10.61 -3.19 10.23
C GLU A 99 -10.73 -4.66 9.82
N ALA A 100 -9.71 -5.22 9.16
CA ALA A 100 -9.78 -6.59 8.70
C ALA A 100 -9.55 -7.56 9.88
N LEU A 101 -10.55 -8.38 10.25
CA LEU A 101 -10.35 -9.51 11.17
C LEU A 101 -9.60 -10.65 10.45
N HIS A 102 -8.99 -11.57 11.20
CA HIS A 102 -8.11 -12.61 10.65
C HIS A 102 -8.63 -13.35 9.40
N SER A 103 -9.93 -13.65 9.31
CA SER A 103 -10.49 -14.32 8.13
C SER A 103 -10.55 -13.42 6.88
N GLN A 104 -10.74 -12.11 7.03
CA GLN A 104 -11.04 -11.20 5.92
C GLN A 104 -9.86 -11.01 4.94
N PRO A 105 -8.59 -10.80 5.39
CA PRO A 105 -7.45 -10.78 4.48
C PRO A 105 -7.28 -12.12 3.74
N ASN A 106 -7.54 -13.24 4.44
CA ASN A 106 -7.48 -14.57 3.85
C ASN A 106 -8.56 -14.79 2.79
N ASP A 107 -9.79 -14.33 3.02
CA ASP A 107 -10.88 -14.35 2.04
C ASP A 107 -10.54 -13.52 0.80
N ILE A 108 -10.00 -12.32 1.00
CA ILE A 108 -9.57 -11.44 -0.09
C ILE A 108 -8.44 -12.10 -0.89
N LEU A 109 -7.42 -12.67 -0.24
CA LEU A 109 -6.33 -13.36 -0.94
C LEU A 109 -6.83 -14.59 -1.72
N ARG A 110 -7.71 -15.41 -1.13
CA ARG A 110 -8.35 -16.53 -1.84
C ARG A 110 -9.09 -16.05 -3.08
N GLY A 111 -9.86 -14.97 -2.94
CA GLY A 111 -10.55 -14.35 -4.06
C GLY A 111 -9.60 -13.80 -5.13
N LEU A 112 -8.57 -13.04 -4.75
CA LEU A 112 -7.66 -12.40 -5.71
C LEU A 112 -6.78 -13.42 -6.45
N ASN A 113 -6.33 -14.46 -5.75
CA ASN A 113 -5.45 -15.49 -6.31
C ASN A 113 -6.22 -16.63 -7.01
N GLY A 114 -7.55 -16.70 -6.80
CA GLY A 114 -8.41 -17.76 -7.29
C GLY A 114 -8.32 -19.05 -6.45
N ASP A 115 -9.42 -19.79 -6.39
CA ASP A 115 -9.50 -21.04 -5.62
C ASP A 115 -8.50 -22.10 -6.12
N GLU A 116 -8.21 -22.11 -7.43
CA GLU A 116 -7.29 -23.08 -8.06
C GLU A 116 -5.83 -22.92 -7.65
N ALA A 117 -5.38 -21.74 -7.24
CA ALA A 117 -4.02 -21.55 -6.75
C ALA A 117 -3.76 -22.31 -5.43
N SER A 118 -4.82 -22.73 -4.74
CA SER A 118 -4.77 -23.61 -3.56
C SER A 118 -4.85 -25.11 -3.90
N SER A 119 -5.21 -25.45 -5.14
CA SER A 119 -5.37 -26.83 -5.59
C SER A 119 -4.03 -27.41 -6.02
N LYS A 120 -3.57 -28.48 -5.35
CA LYS A 120 -2.34 -29.23 -5.69
C LYS A 120 -2.33 -29.84 -7.11
N THR A 121 -3.44 -29.75 -7.85
CA THR A 121 -3.62 -30.31 -9.19
C THR A 121 -3.80 -29.28 -10.29
N SER A 122 -3.86 -27.98 -10.00
CA SER A 122 -3.96 -26.95 -11.04
C SER A 122 -2.59 -26.59 -11.58
N THR A 123 -2.40 -26.77 -12.89
CA THR A 123 -1.20 -26.32 -13.62
C THR A 123 -1.37 -24.92 -14.21
N ALA A 124 -2.53 -24.28 -14.02
CA ALA A 124 -2.81 -22.95 -14.55
C ALA A 124 -2.62 -21.89 -13.45
N LEU A 125 -1.58 -21.06 -13.59
CA LEU A 125 -1.43 -19.88 -12.74
C LEU A 125 -2.59 -18.90 -12.99
N PRO A 126 -3.04 -18.16 -11.97
CA PRO A 126 -4.08 -17.15 -12.15
C PRO A 126 -3.70 -16.16 -13.25
N THR A 127 -4.67 -15.73 -14.04
CA THR A 127 -4.50 -14.61 -14.97
C THR A 127 -4.43 -13.31 -14.16
N GLY A 128 -3.22 -12.82 -13.92
CA GLY A 128 -2.96 -11.60 -13.16
C GLY A 128 -1.91 -11.79 -12.07
N PRO A 129 -1.70 -10.77 -11.21
CA PRO A 129 -0.73 -10.85 -10.13
C PRO A 129 -1.12 -11.87 -9.06
N PHE A 130 -0.13 -12.59 -8.51
CA PHE A 130 -0.29 -13.39 -7.29
C PHE A 130 0.01 -12.53 -6.06
N TRP A 131 -0.94 -12.47 -5.14
CA TRP A 131 -0.95 -11.56 -4.01
C TRP A 131 -0.59 -12.27 -2.71
N ALA A 132 0.18 -11.58 -1.87
CA ALA A 132 0.40 -11.93 -0.47
C ALA A 132 0.17 -10.67 0.39
N HIS A 133 -0.01 -10.86 1.70
CA HIS A 133 -0.11 -9.75 2.65
C HIS A 133 0.96 -9.82 3.74
N ILE A 134 1.32 -8.66 4.29
CA ILE A 134 2.06 -8.52 5.55
C ILE A 134 1.19 -7.85 6.60
N GLY A 135 1.64 -7.91 7.86
CA GLY A 135 0.96 -7.33 9.02
C GLY A 135 0.33 -8.41 9.91
N VAL A 136 0.21 -8.08 11.20
CA VAL A 136 -0.37 -8.92 12.23
C VAL A 136 -1.58 -8.25 12.87
N ALA A 137 -2.36 -9.02 13.63
CA ALA A 137 -3.51 -8.50 14.35
C ALA A 137 -3.08 -7.66 15.57
N ARG A 138 -3.86 -6.62 15.88
CA ARG A 138 -3.48 -5.60 16.87
C ARG A 138 -3.55 -6.05 18.33
N GLU A 139 -4.30 -7.08 18.71
CA GLU A 139 -4.46 -7.41 20.13
C GLU A 139 -3.35 -8.30 20.70
N ASP A 140 -2.80 -9.20 19.89
CA ASP A 140 -1.81 -10.19 20.32
C ASP A 140 -0.53 -10.19 19.48
N GLY A 141 -0.49 -9.43 18.38
CA GLY A 141 0.62 -9.48 17.42
C GLY A 141 0.65 -10.75 16.58
N ALA A 142 -0.47 -11.48 16.52
CA ALA A 142 -0.66 -12.68 15.73
C ALA A 142 -2.00 -12.61 14.97
N GLU A 143 -3.07 -13.17 15.53
CA GLU A 143 -4.36 -13.37 14.84
C GLU A 143 -5.55 -12.70 15.52
N LYS A 144 -5.37 -12.19 16.75
CA LYS A 144 -6.46 -11.62 17.52
C LYS A 144 -6.64 -10.12 17.25
N GLY A 145 -7.87 -9.76 16.89
CA GLY A 145 -8.27 -8.38 16.61
C GLY A 145 -8.12 -7.99 15.15
N GLU A 146 -8.27 -6.70 14.89
CA GLU A 146 -8.16 -6.14 13.54
C GLU A 146 -6.70 -6.02 13.08
N TYR A 147 -6.49 -6.17 11.79
CA TYR A 147 -5.23 -5.95 11.09
C TYR A 147 -5.22 -4.56 10.42
N SER A 148 -4.01 -4.10 10.09
CA SER A 148 -3.77 -3.08 9.06
C SER A 148 -2.86 -3.66 7.97
N PRO A 149 -3.33 -4.62 7.15
CA PRO A 149 -2.44 -5.38 6.28
C PRO A 149 -2.06 -4.59 5.03
N ILE A 150 -0.91 -4.92 4.45
CA ILE A 150 -0.49 -4.43 3.13
C ILE A 150 -0.43 -5.63 2.20
N ILE A 151 -1.25 -5.62 1.16
CA ILE A 151 -1.30 -6.64 0.12
C ILE A 151 -0.46 -6.17 -1.07
N PHE A 152 0.39 -7.06 -1.60
CA PHE A 152 1.32 -6.78 -2.68
C PHE A 152 1.51 -7.99 -3.60
N ALA A 153 1.95 -7.73 -4.83
CA ALA A 153 2.20 -8.73 -5.86
C ALA A 153 3.59 -9.37 -5.72
N VAL A 154 3.67 -10.67 -5.39
CA VAL A 154 4.94 -11.33 -5.03
C VAL A 154 5.88 -11.53 -6.21
N GLN A 155 5.36 -11.65 -7.43
CA GLN A 155 6.17 -11.72 -8.65
C GLN A 155 6.71 -10.36 -9.10
N ILE A 156 6.26 -9.26 -8.48
CA ILE A 156 6.69 -7.89 -8.82
C ILE A 156 7.68 -7.36 -7.78
N PHE A 157 7.47 -7.66 -6.50
CA PHE A 157 8.31 -7.16 -5.41
C PHE A 157 9.05 -8.28 -4.67
N HIS A 158 10.28 -7.98 -4.27
CA HIS A 158 10.91 -8.63 -3.13
C HIS A 158 10.50 -7.90 -1.86
N LEU A 159 9.95 -8.63 -0.88
CA LEU A 159 9.82 -8.12 0.48
C LEU A 159 11.17 -8.26 1.17
N LEU A 160 11.82 -7.14 1.49
CA LEU A 160 13.14 -7.13 2.14
C LEU A 160 13.01 -7.16 3.66
N HIS A 161 11.97 -6.50 4.19
CA HIS A 161 11.71 -6.37 5.62
C HIS A 161 10.25 -5.98 5.85
N TYR A 162 9.68 -6.38 6.97
CA TYR A 162 8.47 -5.77 7.50
C TYR A 162 8.48 -5.79 9.03
N GLU A 163 7.75 -4.84 9.61
CA GLU A 163 7.48 -4.78 11.04
C GLU A 163 6.08 -4.20 11.28
N THR A 164 5.51 -4.54 12.44
CA THR A 164 4.28 -3.93 12.96
C THR A 164 4.61 -3.27 14.29
N LEU A 165 4.22 -2.00 14.44
CA LEU A 165 4.42 -1.23 15.66
C LEU A 165 3.08 -0.88 16.28
N TRP A 166 3.00 -0.94 17.60
CA TRP A 166 1.86 -0.46 18.37
C TRP A 166 1.95 1.05 18.60
N LEU A 167 0.84 1.76 18.38
CA LEU A 167 0.81 3.23 18.48
C LEU A 167 0.60 3.67 19.93
N SER A 168 1.60 3.39 20.76
CA SER A 168 1.56 3.54 22.21
C SER A 168 2.96 3.85 22.78
N PRO A 169 3.10 4.13 24.09
CA PRO A 169 4.42 4.26 24.73
C PRO A 169 5.32 3.03 24.64
N THR A 170 4.81 1.86 24.22
CA THR A 170 5.59 0.63 24.03
C THR A 170 5.37 0.05 22.62
N PRO A 171 5.95 0.65 21.57
CA PRO A 171 5.64 0.26 20.18
C PRO A 171 6.05 -1.16 19.79
N ASP A 172 6.86 -1.82 20.61
CA ASP A 172 7.42 -3.17 20.40
C ASP A 172 6.48 -4.30 20.81
N ARG A 173 5.33 -4.01 21.43
CA ARG A 173 4.41 -5.02 21.96
C ARG A 173 2.96 -4.53 21.99
N PRO A 174 1.96 -5.44 22.02
CA PRO A 174 0.56 -5.06 22.18
C PRO A 174 0.29 -4.21 23.42
N SER A 175 -0.18 -2.97 23.21
CA SER A 175 -0.63 -2.10 24.31
C SER A 175 -1.48 -0.92 23.82
N LEU A 176 -2.27 -0.37 24.75
CA LEU A 176 -3.11 0.80 24.52
C LEU A 176 -2.28 2.09 24.56
N GLY A 177 -2.56 3.02 23.64
CA GLY A 177 -1.87 4.31 23.58
C GLY A 177 -2.69 5.42 24.26
N TRP A 178 -2.20 6.00 25.36
CA TRP A 178 -2.78 7.20 26.00
C TRP A 178 -4.30 7.15 26.19
N ASP A 179 -5.04 8.01 25.50
CA ASP A 179 -6.51 8.15 25.53
C ASP A 179 -7.20 7.33 24.42
N ALA A 180 -6.50 6.39 23.78
CA ALA A 180 -7.09 5.55 22.75
C ALA A 180 -8.22 4.67 23.31
N GLY A 181 -9.31 4.56 22.57
CA GLY A 181 -10.40 3.62 22.87
C GLY A 181 -10.03 2.16 22.56
N SER A 182 -9.00 1.93 21.76
CA SER A 182 -8.58 0.59 21.33
C SER A 182 -7.08 0.51 21.02
N ILE A 183 -6.52 -0.69 21.03
CA ILE A 183 -5.12 -0.92 20.63
C ILE A 183 -4.98 -0.63 19.14
N ARG A 184 -4.01 0.19 18.74
CA ARG A 184 -3.79 0.59 17.33
C ARG A 184 -2.38 0.24 16.86
N ILE A 185 -2.23 0.01 15.55
CA ILE A 185 -0.98 -0.41 14.93
C ILE A 185 -0.67 0.35 13.64
N VAL A 186 0.59 0.29 13.23
CA VAL A 186 1.05 0.54 11.86
C VAL A 186 1.80 -0.69 11.36
N THR A 187 1.50 -1.13 10.14
CA THR A 187 2.30 -2.12 9.41
C THR A 187 3.21 -1.39 8.44
N ILE A 188 4.51 -1.72 8.44
CA ILE A 188 5.49 -1.12 7.55
C ILE A 188 6.23 -2.23 6.82
N GLY A 189 6.36 -2.12 5.50
CA GLY A 189 7.15 -3.03 4.68
C GLY A 189 8.14 -2.30 3.78
N VAL A 190 9.32 -2.88 3.61
CA VAL A 190 10.34 -2.44 2.67
C VAL A 190 10.31 -3.38 1.46
N PHE A 191 9.94 -2.83 0.32
CA PHE A 191 9.76 -3.55 -0.93
C PHE A 191 10.80 -3.11 -1.94
N GLU A 192 11.32 -4.06 -2.72
CA GLU A 192 12.23 -3.79 -3.83
C GLU A 192 11.63 -4.34 -5.12
N HIS A 193 11.41 -3.46 -6.09
CA HIS A 193 10.89 -3.86 -7.38
C HIS A 193 11.91 -4.78 -8.08
N ARG A 194 11.45 -5.95 -8.52
CA ARG A 194 12.35 -7.02 -9.01
C ARG A 194 13.17 -6.62 -10.23
N VAL A 195 12.57 -5.84 -11.14
CA VAL A 195 13.23 -5.43 -12.39
C VAL A 195 14.03 -4.14 -12.22
N THR A 196 13.38 -3.07 -11.73
CA THR A 196 14.01 -1.74 -11.63
C THR A 196 14.90 -1.59 -10.41
N ARG A 197 14.84 -2.53 -9.45
CA ARG A 197 15.58 -2.51 -8.18
C ARG A 197 15.27 -1.30 -7.28
N GLN A 198 14.29 -0.48 -7.66
CA GLN A 198 13.83 0.65 -6.86
C GLN A 198 13.18 0.15 -5.57
N ARG A 199 13.47 0.83 -4.46
CA ARG A 199 12.97 0.49 -3.13
C ARG A 199 11.87 1.45 -2.69
N ILE A 200 10.85 0.89 -2.04
CA ILE A 200 9.69 1.61 -1.54
C ILE A 200 9.41 1.14 -0.11
N VAL A 201 9.22 2.09 0.80
CA VAL A 201 8.64 1.85 2.11
C VAL A 201 7.13 2.05 1.99
N ALA A 202 6.36 1.00 2.24
CA ALA A 202 4.91 1.05 2.27
C ALA A 202 4.45 0.97 3.73
N CYS A 203 3.63 1.93 4.16
CA CYS A 203 3.06 1.97 5.49
C CYS A 203 1.53 1.96 5.42
N ASN A 204 0.89 1.22 6.33
CA ASN A 204 -0.56 1.19 6.49
C ASN A 204 -0.94 1.27 7.98
N THR A 205 -1.92 2.10 8.32
CA THR A 205 -2.38 2.27 9.71
C THR A 205 -3.90 2.45 9.79
N HIS A 206 -4.42 2.24 10.99
CA HIS A 206 -5.76 2.67 11.41
C HIS A 206 -5.60 3.38 12.76
N LEU A 207 -5.70 4.71 12.76
CA LEU A 207 -5.56 5.51 13.98
C LEU A 207 -6.82 5.44 14.86
N ASP A 208 -6.71 5.87 16.12
CA ASP A 208 -7.81 5.76 17.06
C ASP A 208 -8.96 6.72 16.74
N ASN A 209 -10.19 6.23 16.88
CA ASN A 209 -11.41 6.98 16.61
C ASN A 209 -11.82 7.90 17.76
N ASP A 210 -11.35 7.67 18.98
CA ASP A 210 -11.76 8.42 20.18
C ASP A 210 -10.67 9.40 20.64
N GLY A 211 -9.47 8.88 20.93
CA GLY A 211 -8.39 9.63 21.58
C GLY A 211 -7.60 10.53 20.64
N GLY A 212 -7.88 11.84 20.65
CA GLY A 212 -7.10 12.82 19.89
C GLY A 212 -5.62 12.88 20.28
N GLN A 213 -5.27 12.66 21.56
CA GLN A 213 -3.87 12.60 21.97
C GLN A 213 -3.17 11.36 21.40
N SER A 214 -3.86 10.22 21.38
CA SER A 214 -3.36 8.97 20.82
C SER A 214 -3.13 9.07 19.32
N ARG A 215 -4.03 9.72 18.57
CA ARG A 215 -3.85 10.01 17.14
C ARG A 215 -2.59 10.84 16.89
N LYS A 216 -2.45 11.96 17.59
CA LYS A 216 -1.28 12.86 17.45
C LYS A 216 0.04 12.14 17.74
N LYS A 217 0.11 11.41 18.86
CA LYS A 217 1.34 10.71 19.26
C LYS A 217 1.60 9.45 18.42
N GLY A 218 0.55 8.78 17.95
CA GLY A 218 0.64 7.69 16.99
C GLY A 218 1.27 8.13 15.67
N VAL A 219 0.84 9.27 15.12
CA VAL A 219 1.49 9.88 13.94
C VAL A 219 2.96 10.16 14.18
N ALA A 220 3.34 10.69 15.35
CA ALA A 220 4.75 10.92 15.67
C ALA A 220 5.57 9.61 15.67
N ILE A 221 5.05 8.53 16.25
CA ILE A 221 5.67 7.19 16.21
C ILE A 221 5.85 6.71 14.76
N ILE A 222 4.82 6.85 13.92
CA ILE A 222 4.86 6.44 12.51
C ILE A 222 5.95 7.22 11.76
N LEU A 223 6.01 8.54 11.94
CA LEU A 223 6.98 9.39 11.27
C LEU A 223 8.42 9.07 11.68
N ASP A 224 8.65 8.77 12.96
CA ASP A 224 9.97 8.38 13.45
C ASP A 224 10.38 6.98 12.95
N ALA A 225 9.44 6.04 12.88
CA ALA A 225 9.67 4.74 12.26
C ALA A 225 10.01 4.87 10.77
N ILE A 226 9.29 5.72 10.02
CA ILE A 226 9.59 5.99 8.60
C ILE A 226 11.01 6.56 8.46
N LYS A 227 11.41 7.55 9.27
CA LYS A 227 12.76 8.11 9.22
C LYS A 227 13.83 7.05 9.49
N ARG A 228 13.63 6.22 10.53
CA ARG A 228 14.55 5.12 10.87
C ARG A 228 14.70 4.14 9.71
N ILE A 229 13.59 3.60 9.22
CA ILE A 229 13.58 2.57 8.16
C ILE A 229 14.18 3.12 6.87
N ARG A 230 13.83 4.34 6.46
CA ARG A 230 14.43 4.96 5.27
C ARG A 230 15.93 5.13 5.40
N SER A 231 16.42 5.46 6.60
CA SER A 231 17.86 5.57 6.85
C SER A 231 18.57 4.20 6.82
N GLU A 232 17.95 3.16 7.37
CA GLU A 232 18.49 1.80 7.41
C GLU A 232 18.53 1.12 6.03
N TRP A 233 17.54 1.39 5.17
CA TRP A 233 17.33 0.69 3.90
C TRP A 233 17.80 1.43 2.66
N LYS A 234 18.80 2.32 2.83
CA LYS A 234 19.43 3.04 1.71
C LYS A 234 19.97 2.08 0.65
N SER A 235 19.83 2.46 -0.62
CA SER A 235 20.40 1.75 -1.76
C SER A 235 21.54 2.53 -2.39
N THR A 236 22.47 1.82 -3.04
CA THR A 236 23.50 2.45 -3.86
C THR A 236 22.90 2.80 -5.22
N GLY A 237 22.85 4.08 -5.56
CA GLY A 237 22.42 4.61 -6.85
C GLY A 237 23.57 4.73 -7.86
N PRO A 238 23.28 5.25 -9.07
CA PRO A 238 24.26 5.45 -10.12
C PRO A 238 25.46 6.29 -9.65
N GLY A 239 26.68 5.86 -10.01
CA GLY A 239 27.90 6.57 -9.62
C GLY A 239 28.28 6.44 -8.14
N GLY A 240 27.64 5.53 -7.40
CA GLY A 240 27.93 5.28 -5.98
C GLY A 240 27.20 6.22 -5.02
N SER A 241 26.17 6.96 -5.49
CA SER A 241 25.28 7.72 -4.60
C SER A 241 24.60 6.79 -3.61
N THR A 242 24.23 7.31 -2.44
CA THR A 242 23.41 6.57 -1.47
C THR A 242 22.05 7.23 -1.41
N GLU A 243 21.00 6.49 -1.72
CA GLU A 243 19.63 7.01 -1.85
C GLU A 243 18.72 6.31 -0.84
N GLU A 244 17.93 7.13 -0.13
CA GLU A 244 16.89 6.62 0.75
C GLU A 244 15.65 6.21 -0.06
N PRO A 245 14.99 5.10 0.28
CA PRO A 245 13.79 4.67 -0.42
C PRO A 245 12.69 5.72 -0.35
N ALA A 246 11.89 5.78 -1.41
CA ALA A 246 10.64 6.52 -1.40
C ALA A 246 9.66 5.87 -0.41
N VAL A 247 8.73 6.64 0.14
CA VAL A 247 7.75 6.15 1.12
C VAL A 247 6.34 6.59 0.77
N PHE A 248 5.36 5.73 1.04
CA PHE A 248 3.98 6.16 1.20
C PHE A 248 3.42 5.67 2.53
N LEU A 249 2.49 6.44 3.09
CA LEU A 249 1.68 6.07 4.25
C LEU A 249 0.22 6.18 3.84
N ALA A 250 -0.50 5.07 3.91
CA ALA A 250 -1.92 5.03 3.66
C ALA A 250 -2.68 4.58 4.90
N GLY A 251 -3.98 4.87 4.97
CA GLY A 251 -4.78 4.38 6.09
C GLY A 251 -5.99 5.24 6.41
N ASP A 252 -6.74 4.75 7.38
CA ASP A 252 -7.80 5.48 8.08
C ASP A 252 -7.19 6.22 9.26
N PHE A 253 -7.23 7.55 9.22
CA PHE A 253 -6.62 8.39 10.24
C PHE A 253 -7.60 8.80 11.33
N ASN A 254 -8.91 8.52 11.18
CA ASN A 254 -9.94 9.03 12.08
C ASN A 254 -9.77 10.53 12.41
N SER A 255 -9.29 11.30 11.43
CA SER A 255 -8.89 12.70 11.62
C SER A 255 -9.16 13.47 10.35
N PHE A 256 -10.01 14.48 10.43
CA PHE A 256 -10.31 15.39 9.33
C PHE A 256 -9.09 16.27 8.99
N PRO A 257 -9.08 16.92 7.81
CA PRO A 257 -7.95 17.76 7.39
C PRO A 257 -7.63 18.97 8.29
N ASP A 258 -8.53 19.33 9.19
CA ASP A 258 -8.37 20.38 10.20
C ASP A 258 -8.08 19.84 11.61
N GLN A 259 -7.90 18.53 11.76
CA GLN A 259 -7.65 17.85 13.03
C GLN A 259 -6.18 17.39 13.18
N GLU A 260 -5.84 17.02 14.42
CA GLU A 260 -4.46 16.90 14.89
C GLU A 260 -3.59 15.89 14.14
N ALA A 261 -4.09 14.70 13.79
CA ALA A 261 -3.26 13.70 13.11
C ALA A 261 -2.94 14.12 11.66
N TYR A 262 -3.91 14.69 10.94
CA TYR A 262 -3.65 15.25 9.62
C TYR A 262 -2.67 16.42 9.70
N LEU A 263 -2.90 17.38 10.60
CA LEU A 263 -2.07 18.58 10.73
C LEU A 263 -0.63 18.22 11.13
N GLU A 264 -0.44 17.28 12.06
CA GLU A 264 0.89 16.80 12.47
C GLU A 264 1.62 16.13 11.30
N THR A 265 0.93 15.29 10.53
CA THR A 265 1.52 14.62 9.35
C THR A 265 1.93 15.64 8.29
N ALA A 266 1.07 16.62 7.99
CA ALA A 266 1.32 17.66 7.01
C ALA A 266 2.43 18.64 7.45
N ALA A 267 2.58 18.89 8.75
CA ALA A 267 3.61 19.77 9.30
C ALA A 267 4.98 19.07 9.48
N SER A 268 5.05 17.75 9.28
CA SER A 268 6.26 16.95 9.52
C SER A 268 7.47 17.32 8.66
N GLY A 269 7.26 18.01 7.54
CA GLY A 269 8.29 18.25 6.52
C GLY A 269 8.73 16.98 5.76
N LEU A 270 8.10 15.83 6.05
CA LEU A 270 8.45 14.53 5.48
C LEU A 270 7.38 14.03 4.50
N MET A 271 6.10 14.23 4.82
CA MET A 271 4.99 13.65 4.09
C MET A 271 4.10 14.72 3.48
N VAL A 272 3.54 14.46 2.30
CA VAL A 272 2.53 15.29 1.65
C VAL A 272 1.30 14.50 1.26
N ASP A 273 0.13 15.11 1.39
CA ASP A 273 -1.15 14.50 1.01
C ASP A 273 -1.28 14.46 -0.52
N LEU A 274 -1.36 13.25 -1.09
CA LEU A 274 -1.45 13.01 -2.54
C LEU A 274 -2.62 13.79 -3.17
N PHE A 275 -3.75 13.89 -2.46
CA PHE A 275 -4.94 14.63 -2.89
C PHE A 275 -4.63 16.07 -3.32
N ARG A 276 -3.67 16.73 -2.63
CA ARG A 276 -3.31 18.12 -2.89
C ARG A 276 -2.53 18.31 -4.20
N PHE A 277 -1.98 17.24 -4.77
CA PHE A 277 -1.17 17.26 -6.00
C PHE A 277 -2.00 16.93 -7.25
N VAL A 278 -3.29 16.63 -7.09
CA VAL A 278 -4.24 16.44 -8.21
C VAL A 278 -5.19 17.62 -8.27
N GLU A 279 -5.27 18.28 -9.44
CA GLU A 279 -6.20 19.38 -9.69
C GLU A 279 -7.65 18.95 -9.37
N PRO A 280 -8.49 19.79 -8.73
CA PRO A 280 -9.85 19.41 -8.35
C PRO A 280 -10.69 18.82 -9.50
N LYS A 281 -10.59 19.37 -10.71
CA LYS A 281 -11.31 18.90 -11.91
C LYS A 281 -10.80 17.57 -12.48
N LYS A 282 -9.65 17.07 -12.00
CA LYS A 282 -9.03 15.80 -12.40
C LYS A 282 -9.19 14.71 -11.34
N ARG A 283 -9.79 15.03 -10.19
CA ARG A 283 -10.12 14.05 -9.16
C ARG A 283 -11.38 13.31 -9.60
N TYR A 284 -11.41 12.00 -9.40
CA TYR A 284 -12.51 11.14 -9.80
C TYR A 284 -13.31 10.64 -8.59
N GLY A 285 -14.62 10.53 -8.76
CA GLY A 285 -15.52 9.99 -7.74
C GLY A 285 -15.89 11.00 -6.65
N GLU A 286 -15.96 10.51 -5.42
CA GLU A 286 -16.58 11.19 -4.28
C GLU A 286 -15.63 12.16 -3.53
N SER A 287 -16.18 12.99 -2.64
CA SER A 287 -15.40 13.96 -1.84
C SER A 287 -15.13 13.52 -0.40
N ILE A 288 -16.04 12.73 0.20
CA ILE A 288 -15.91 12.16 1.55
C ILE A 288 -15.53 10.68 1.44
N THR A 289 -14.77 10.20 2.42
CA THR A 289 -14.31 8.80 2.46
C THR A 289 -15.08 7.98 3.48
N PHE A 290 -15.56 8.58 4.57
CA PHE A 290 -16.41 7.92 5.56
C PHE A 290 -17.90 8.24 5.33
N THR A 291 -18.73 7.20 5.32
CA THR A 291 -20.18 7.27 5.09
C THR A 291 -21.01 6.67 6.21
N GLY A 292 -20.43 5.85 7.10
CA GLY A 292 -21.15 5.19 8.21
C GLY A 292 -22.35 4.34 7.76
N PHE A 293 -22.33 3.79 6.53
CA PHE A 293 -23.49 3.16 5.87
C PHE A 293 -24.73 4.07 5.70
N GLU A 294 -24.61 5.38 5.96
CA GLU A 294 -25.70 6.36 5.91
C GLU A 294 -25.20 7.73 5.39
N PRO A 295 -24.77 7.87 4.12
CA PRO A 295 -24.08 9.05 3.57
C PRO A 295 -24.89 10.37 3.55
N HIS A 296 -26.15 10.33 4.01
CA HIS A 296 -27.03 11.50 4.11
C HIS A 296 -27.28 11.93 5.56
N LYS A 297 -26.77 11.17 6.53
CA LYS A 297 -27.00 11.35 7.96
C LYS A 297 -25.73 11.90 8.62
N HIS A 298 -25.87 12.79 9.60
CA HIS A 298 -24.76 13.35 10.40
C HIS A 298 -23.56 13.84 9.56
N LYS A 299 -23.80 14.81 8.66
CA LYS A 299 -22.77 15.36 7.77
C LYS A 299 -21.54 15.94 8.49
N GLU A 300 -21.68 16.31 9.77
CA GLU A 300 -20.60 16.84 10.60
C GLU A 300 -19.62 15.74 11.07
N GLU A 301 -20.07 14.48 11.07
CA GLU A 301 -19.27 13.29 11.40
C GLU A 301 -18.76 12.58 10.14
N GLN A 302 -19.11 13.09 8.96
CA GLN A 302 -18.73 12.52 7.67
C GLN A 302 -17.76 13.43 6.92
N GLY A 303 -16.69 12.85 6.40
CA GLY A 303 -15.68 13.62 5.68
C GLY A 303 -14.57 12.73 5.14
N ARG A 304 -13.45 13.37 4.81
CA ARG A 304 -12.24 12.68 4.33
C ARG A 304 -11.33 12.40 5.52
N ILE A 305 -11.28 11.15 5.93
CA ILE A 305 -10.43 10.64 7.01
C ILE A 305 -9.49 9.51 6.53
N ASP A 306 -9.64 9.07 5.28
CA ASP A 306 -8.78 8.09 4.63
C ASP A 306 -7.81 8.81 3.70
N PHE A 307 -6.51 8.55 3.83
CA PHE A 307 -5.46 9.32 3.15
C PHE A 307 -4.41 8.44 2.50
N ILE A 308 -3.79 8.98 1.45
CA ILE A 308 -2.53 8.48 0.88
C ILE A 308 -1.52 9.62 0.96
N TRP A 309 -0.50 9.43 1.78
CA TRP A 309 0.62 10.35 1.95
C TRP A 309 1.83 9.86 1.17
N LEU A 310 2.55 10.77 0.54
CA LEU A 310 3.79 10.50 -0.18
C LEU A 310 4.97 11.18 0.50
N GLY A 311 6.13 10.53 0.51
CA GLY A 311 7.37 11.09 1.03
C GLY A 311 8.62 10.55 0.33
N PRO A 312 9.76 11.23 0.49
CA PRO A 312 9.93 12.48 1.24
C PRO A 312 9.30 13.68 0.49
N GLN A 313 8.83 14.70 1.22
CA GLN A 313 8.11 15.87 0.68
C GLN A 313 8.86 16.56 -0.47
N GLY A 314 10.18 16.72 -0.34
CA GLY A 314 11.02 17.34 -1.37
C GLY A 314 11.08 16.55 -2.68
N ALA A 315 10.55 15.33 -2.72
CA ALA A 315 10.58 14.42 -3.85
C ALA A 315 9.22 14.26 -4.57
N VAL A 316 8.22 15.10 -4.28
CA VAL A 316 6.89 15.01 -4.89
C VAL A 316 6.62 16.16 -5.85
N GLN A 317 6.26 15.85 -7.09
CA GLN A 317 5.96 16.84 -8.13
C GLN A 317 4.57 16.69 -8.73
N THR A 318 4.08 17.80 -9.29
CA THR A 318 3.04 17.77 -10.33
C THR A 318 3.72 17.70 -11.71
N ARG A 319 3.04 17.17 -12.74
CA ARG A 319 3.55 16.96 -14.13
C ARG A 319 4.29 18.12 -14.83
N ARG A 320 4.45 19.30 -14.21
CA ARG A 320 5.06 20.52 -14.78
C ARG A 320 6.48 20.84 -14.31
N ALA A 321 7.07 20.09 -13.38
CA ALA A 321 8.40 20.40 -12.88
C ALA A 321 9.49 19.67 -13.69
N SER A 322 10.46 20.44 -14.19
CA SER A 322 11.57 19.99 -15.02
C SER A 322 12.85 19.95 -14.20
N GLU A 323 12.97 19.05 -13.22
CA GLU A 323 14.21 18.96 -12.45
C GLU A 323 14.52 17.53 -12.00
N LYS A 324 15.77 17.15 -12.27
CA LYS A 324 16.40 15.86 -11.99
C LYS A 324 16.54 15.69 -10.48
N SER A 325 15.79 14.76 -9.88
CA SER A 325 16.06 14.06 -8.61
C SER A 325 14.79 13.65 -7.83
N LEU A 326 13.59 13.87 -8.37
CA LEU A 326 12.38 13.69 -7.58
C LEU A 326 11.74 12.31 -7.85
N ASN A 327 11.37 11.64 -6.76
CA ASN A 327 10.89 10.25 -6.75
C ASN A 327 9.44 10.14 -7.22
N TRP A 328 8.52 11.02 -6.85
CA TRP A 328 7.08 10.83 -7.10
C TRP A 328 6.51 11.83 -8.11
N GLN A 329 5.98 11.30 -9.21
CA GLN A 329 5.09 12.02 -10.12
C GLN A 329 3.64 11.59 -9.84
N VAL A 330 2.79 12.52 -9.41
CA VAL A 330 1.37 12.23 -9.12
C VAL A 330 0.54 12.33 -10.39
N GLU A 331 -0.19 11.26 -10.70
CA GLU A 331 -0.93 11.09 -11.95
C GLU A 331 -2.45 11.15 -11.76
N GLY A 332 -2.97 10.63 -10.63
CA GLY A 332 -4.40 10.54 -10.39
C GLY A 332 -4.76 10.35 -8.92
N TYR A 333 -6.00 10.73 -8.59
CA TYR A 333 -6.61 10.54 -7.28
C TYR A 333 -8.10 10.25 -7.47
N ALA A 334 -8.61 9.24 -6.78
CA ALA A 334 -10.02 8.91 -6.77
C ALA A 334 -10.52 8.52 -5.38
N VAL A 335 -11.80 8.81 -5.10
CA VAL A 335 -12.56 8.20 -4.01
C VAL A 335 -13.70 7.42 -4.65
N LEU A 336 -13.65 6.10 -4.57
CA LEU A 336 -14.60 5.23 -5.27
C LEU A 336 -15.97 5.24 -4.55
N PRO A 337 -17.09 5.08 -5.28
CA PRO A 337 -18.39 4.89 -4.64
C PRO A 337 -18.40 3.55 -3.88
N ASN A 338 -19.05 3.53 -2.72
CA ASN A 338 -19.20 2.32 -1.90
C ASN A 338 -20.63 1.78 -1.86
N LEU A 339 -21.59 2.40 -2.55
CA LEU A 339 -22.98 1.96 -2.64
C LEU A 339 -23.29 1.47 -4.06
N TYR A 340 -23.89 0.29 -4.17
CA TYR A 340 -24.22 -0.36 -5.44
C TYR A 340 -25.73 -0.33 -5.72
N GLU A 341 -26.13 -0.65 -6.95
CA GLU A 341 -27.52 -0.53 -7.43
C GLU A 341 -28.52 -1.41 -6.65
N ASP A 342 -28.04 -2.50 -6.06
CA ASP A 342 -28.82 -3.39 -5.18
C ASP A 342 -29.04 -2.82 -3.77
N GLY A 343 -28.53 -1.61 -3.50
CA GLY A 343 -28.63 -0.94 -2.20
C GLY A 343 -27.63 -1.46 -1.16
N VAL A 344 -26.68 -2.31 -1.55
CA VAL A 344 -25.64 -2.82 -0.66
C VAL A 344 -24.44 -1.90 -0.65
N PHE A 345 -23.96 -1.58 0.54
CA PHE A 345 -22.68 -0.91 0.72
C PHE A 345 -21.55 -1.95 0.82
N SER A 346 -20.44 -1.75 0.10
CA SER A 346 -19.24 -2.59 0.26
C SER A 346 -18.61 -2.42 1.65
N SER A 347 -18.61 -1.20 2.17
CA SER A 347 -18.10 -0.81 3.49
C SER A 347 -18.74 0.51 3.91
N ASP A 348 -18.62 0.89 5.18
CA ASP A 348 -18.93 2.24 5.65
C ASP A 348 -17.91 3.28 5.19
N HIS A 349 -16.75 2.84 4.69
CA HIS A 349 -15.78 3.69 4.01
C HIS A 349 -15.76 3.48 2.50
N ARG A 350 -15.22 4.46 1.80
CA ARG A 350 -14.94 4.45 0.36
C ARG A 350 -13.46 4.22 0.13
N CYS A 351 -13.13 3.40 -0.85
CA CYS A 351 -11.74 3.19 -1.25
C CYS A 351 -11.15 4.49 -1.81
N VAL A 352 -9.96 4.87 -1.33
CA VAL A 352 -9.15 5.94 -1.91
C VAL A 352 -8.09 5.30 -2.80
N VAL A 353 -7.97 5.79 -4.03
CA VAL A 353 -6.99 5.32 -5.02
C VAL A 353 -6.08 6.47 -5.41
N GLY A 354 -4.77 6.25 -5.33
CA GLY A 354 -3.74 7.16 -5.80
C GLY A 354 -2.90 6.53 -6.90
N ASP A 355 -2.77 7.20 -8.03
CA ASP A 355 -1.90 6.78 -9.14
C ASP A 355 -0.66 7.67 -9.15
N VAL A 356 0.52 7.05 -9.08
CA VAL A 356 1.83 7.72 -9.05
C VAL A 356 2.83 7.01 -9.95
N VAL A 357 3.87 7.71 -10.37
CA VAL A 357 5.05 7.11 -11.02
C VAL A 357 6.26 7.41 -10.17
N LEU A 358 7.00 6.36 -9.82
CA LEU A 358 8.28 6.46 -9.15
C LEU A 358 9.39 6.60 -10.20
N THR A 359 10.19 7.66 -10.17
CA THR A 359 11.31 7.88 -11.09
C THR A 359 12.66 7.87 -10.37
N SER A 360 13.64 7.21 -10.98
CA SER A 360 15.04 7.12 -10.49
C SER A 360 15.90 8.32 -10.89
#